data_AF-A0A2V5XH14-F1
#
_entry.id   AF-A0A2V5XH14-F1
#
_cell.length_a   1.000
_cell.length_b   1.000
_cell.length_c   1.000
_cell.angle_alpha   90.00
_cell.angle_beta   90.00
_cell.angle_gamma   90.00
#
_symmetry.space_group_name_H-M   'P 1'
#
loop_
_entity.id
_entity.type
_entity.pdbx_description
1 polymer ?
#
loop_
_entity_poly.entity_id
_entity_poly.type
_entity_poly.pdbx_seq_one_letter_code
_entity_poly.pdbx_strand_id
1 'polypeptide(L)'
;MGMLLHVCANALDNADGQLARLTQRESRKGRIIDSVADHLVFVSIYLHLTLRCVFEGSSPAIWVLAFAAGISHALQGATADYYRSTYLYFTATGGRTGLDSSSGVRSEYQKWSWHQRPWDKLLLALYLNFTRQQEMLAPRLKKLRETVTELFHGQIPGWLQQRYQNLAGPMLKWWRLLMTNTRMLVLFALLLIGRPIYFFWFELIPFNLLFVYLIFRQETIAESMQEVAQKWRDLA
;
A
#
# COMPACT_ATOMS: atom_id res chain seq x y z
N MET A 1 27.62 4.72 -7.68
CA MET A 1 26.80 5.29 -8.77
C MET A 1 25.33 4.84 -8.71
N GLY A 2 25.01 3.53 -8.70
CA GLY A 2 23.61 3.08 -8.64
C GLY A 2 22.79 3.59 -7.43
N MET A 3 23.38 3.60 -6.23
CA MET A 3 22.70 4.13 -5.03
C MET A 3 22.42 5.63 -5.10
N LEU A 4 23.34 6.42 -5.67
CA LEU A 4 23.17 7.86 -5.85
C LEU A 4 22.06 8.16 -6.87
N LEU A 5 22.04 7.43 -8.00
CA LEU A 5 20.97 7.56 -9.00
C LEU A 5 19.60 7.17 -8.43
N HIS A 6 19.53 6.13 -7.58
CA HIS A 6 18.29 5.74 -6.93
C HIS A 6 17.81 6.76 -5.89
N VAL A 7 18.71 7.38 -5.13
CA VAL A 7 18.37 8.48 -4.21
C VAL A 7 17.85 9.68 -5.00
N CYS A 8 18.52 10.05 -6.09
CA CYS A 8 18.07 11.14 -6.96
C CYS A 8 16.70 10.84 -7.57
N ALA A 9 16.47 9.63 -8.07
CA ALA A 9 15.17 9.21 -8.61
C ALA A 9 14.08 9.28 -7.54
N ASN A 10 14.32 8.75 -6.34
CA ASN A 10 13.34 8.82 -5.25
C ASN A 10 13.08 10.26 -4.77
N ALA A 11 14.09 11.12 -4.79
CA ALA A 11 13.93 12.53 -4.44
C ALA A 11 13.10 13.29 -5.49
N LEU A 12 13.34 13.05 -6.78
CA LEU A 12 12.58 13.62 -7.88
C LEU A 12 11.13 13.12 -7.88
N ASP A 13 10.92 11.83 -7.66
CA ASP A 13 9.58 11.22 -7.61
C ASP A 13 8.75 11.75 -6.43
N ASN A 14 9.37 11.90 -5.25
CA ASN A 14 8.70 12.55 -4.12
C ASN A 14 8.38 14.03 -4.40
N ALA A 15 9.22 14.75 -5.15
CA ALA A 15 8.99 16.14 -5.51
C ALA A 15 7.87 16.29 -6.55
N ASP A 16 7.84 15.45 -7.59
CA ASP A 16 6.80 15.41 -8.62
C ASP A 16 5.45 15.00 -8.03
N GLY A 17 5.43 14.00 -7.14
CA GLY A 17 4.23 13.59 -6.41
C GLY A 17 3.68 14.70 -5.48
N GLN A 18 4.54 15.52 -4.89
CA GLN A 18 4.10 16.70 -4.12
C GLN A 18 3.57 17.81 -5.03
N LEU A 19 4.22 18.06 -6.17
CA LEU A 19 3.80 19.06 -7.15
C LEU A 19 2.46 18.70 -7.81
N ALA A 20 2.22 17.42 -8.11
CA ALA A 20 0.94 16.94 -8.65
C ALA A 20 -0.22 17.12 -7.66
N ARG A 21 0.03 16.89 -6.36
CA ARG A 21 -0.95 17.11 -5.28
C ARG A 21 -1.27 18.58 -5.06
N LEU A 22 -0.27 19.45 -5.18
CA LEU A 22 -0.44 20.91 -5.09
C LEU A 22 -1.20 21.47 -6.31
N THR A 23 -1.04 20.86 -7.48
CA THR A 23 -1.70 21.30 -8.73
C THR A 23 -3.08 20.67 -8.97
N GLN A 24 -3.56 19.79 -8.08
CA GLN A 24 -4.83 19.05 -8.22
C GLN A 24 -4.97 18.27 -9.55
N ARG A 25 -3.85 17.87 -10.17
CA ARG A 25 -3.84 17.18 -11.47
C ARG A 25 -3.84 15.65 -11.38
N GLU A 26 -4.05 15.07 -10.20
CA GLU A 26 -4.07 13.62 -10.04
C GLU A 26 -5.31 12.98 -10.69
N SER A 27 -5.10 12.35 -11.86
CA SER A 27 -6.11 11.50 -12.48
C SER A 27 -6.16 10.11 -11.81
N ARG A 28 -7.32 9.47 -11.81
CA ARG A 28 -7.46 8.08 -11.34
C ARG A 28 -6.52 7.12 -12.07
N LYS A 29 -6.38 7.28 -13.40
CA LYS A 29 -5.45 6.48 -14.21
C LYS A 29 -4.00 6.70 -13.80
N GLY A 30 -3.62 7.94 -13.49
CA GLY A 30 -2.30 8.28 -12.97
C GLY A 30 -1.98 7.53 -11.68
N ARG A 31 -2.90 7.52 -10.71
CA ARG A 31 -2.72 6.76 -9.45
C ARG A 31 -2.57 5.26 -9.65
N ILE A 32 -3.29 4.67 -10.61
CA ILE A 32 -3.15 3.25 -10.94
C ILE A 32 -1.76 2.96 -11.50
N ILE A 33 -1.29 3.79 -12.43
CA ILE A 33 0.04 3.64 -13.05
C ILE A 33 1.14 3.81 -12.01
N ASP A 34 1.02 4.83 -11.16
CA ASP A 34 1.93 5.13 -10.05
C ASP A 34 2.10 3.91 -9.13
N SER A 35 0.97 3.36 -8.67
CA SER A 35 0.96 2.15 -7.82
C SER A 35 1.61 0.94 -8.49
N VAL A 36 1.41 0.73 -9.80
CA VAL A 36 2.06 -0.37 -10.53
C VAL A 36 3.56 -0.13 -10.73
N ALA A 37 3.95 1.11 -11.05
CA ALA A 37 5.34 1.49 -11.28
C ALA A 37 6.19 1.30 -10.02
N ASP A 38 5.65 1.67 -8.84
CA ASP A 38 6.30 1.48 -7.54
C ASP A 38 6.71 0.01 -7.31
N HIS A 39 5.83 -0.94 -7.64
CA HIS A 39 6.12 -2.36 -7.49
C HIS A 39 7.21 -2.83 -8.47
N LEU A 40 7.23 -2.31 -9.71
CA LEU A 40 8.23 -2.67 -10.71
C LEU A 40 9.65 -2.22 -10.31
N VAL A 41 9.77 -1.06 -9.68
CA VAL A 41 11.05 -0.57 -9.14
C VAL A 41 11.60 -1.58 -8.12
N PHE A 42 10.77 -2.04 -7.18
CA PHE A 42 11.21 -3.04 -6.20
C PHE A 42 11.49 -4.42 -6.80
N VAL A 43 10.75 -4.86 -7.81
CA VAL A 43 11.10 -6.09 -8.55
C VAL A 43 12.51 -5.99 -9.13
N SER A 44 12.86 -4.85 -9.73
CA SER A 44 14.21 -4.61 -10.24
C SER A 44 15.26 -4.65 -9.12
N ILE A 45 15.01 -4.00 -7.98
CA ILE A 45 15.93 -4.03 -6.83
C ILE A 45 16.17 -5.47 -6.35
N TYR A 46 15.10 -6.24 -6.13
CA TYR A 46 15.20 -7.61 -5.64
C TYR A 46 15.95 -8.50 -6.63
N LEU A 47 15.69 -8.37 -7.93
CA LEU A 47 16.39 -9.11 -8.97
C LEU A 47 17.89 -8.82 -8.94
N HIS A 48 18.29 -7.55 -8.97
CA HIS A 48 19.71 -7.17 -8.97
C HIS A 48 20.41 -7.56 -7.66
N LEU A 49 19.73 -7.43 -6.51
CA LEU A 49 20.26 -7.84 -5.22
C LEU A 49 20.47 -9.36 -5.14
N THR A 50 19.52 -10.13 -5.69
CA THR A 50 19.62 -11.59 -5.76
C THR A 50 20.76 -12.02 -6.67
N LEU A 51 20.85 -11.45 -7.88
CA LEU A 51 21.94 -11.72 -8.81
C LEU A 51 23.30 -11.40 -8.18
N ARG A 52 23.43 -10.25 -7.51
CA ARG A 52 24.64 -9.90 -6.78
C ARG A 52 25.02 -10.98 -5.75
N CYS A 53 24.06 -11.42 -4.93
CA CYS A 53 24.32 -12.46 -3.93
C CYS A 53 24.76 -13.78 -4.57
N VAL A 54 24.17 -14.15 -5.71
CA VAL A 54 24.58 -15.34 -6.50
C VAL A 54 26.02 -15.20 -7.01
N PHE A 55 26.39 -14.06 -7.59
CA PHE A 55 27.75 -13.82 -8.08
C PHE A 55 28.79 -13.75 -6.94
N GLU A 56 28.38 -13.36 -5.74
CA GLU A 56 29.20 -13.40 -4.52
C GLU A 56 29.30 -14.82 -3.91
N GLY A 57 28.70 -15.84 -4.53
CA GLY A 57 28.84 -17.25 -4.15
C GLY A 57 27.74 -17.75 -3.20
N SER A 58 26.63 -17.03 -3.06
CA SER A 58 25.49 -17.51 -2.27
C SER A 58 24.86 -18.77 -2.89
N SER A 59 24.35 -19.66 -2.03
CA SER A 59 23.57 -20.84 -2.45
C SER A 59 22.37 -20.45 -3.34
N PRO A 60 21.99 -21.28 -4.33
CA PRO A 60 20.78 -21.06 -5.15
C PRO A 60 19.49 -20.86 -4.34
N ALA A 61 19.44 -21.30 -3.08
CA ALA A 61 18.34 -21.05 -2.15
C ALA A 61 18.02 -19.54 -1.97
N ILE A 62 18.96 -18.65 -2.32
CA ILE A 62 18.75 -17.20 -2.30
C ILE A 62 17.58 -16.75 -3.18
N TRP A 63 17.29 -17.45 -4.27
CA TRP A 63 16.12 -17.17 -5.13
C TRP A 63 14.81 -17.35 -4.38
N VAL A 64 14.69 -18.42 -3.59
CA VAL A 64 13.50 -18.70 -2.77
C VAL A 64 13.36 -17.63 -1.69
N LEU A 65 14.46 -17.29 -1.02
CA LEU A 65 14.47 -16.26 0.01
C LEU A 65 14.06 -14.89 -0.55
N ALA A 66 14.64 -14.49 -1.69
CA ALA A 66 14.34 -13.23 -2.35
C ALA A 66 12.89 -13.19 -2.85
N PHE A 67 12.38 -14.28 -3.41
CA PHE A 67 11.00 -14.37 -3.87
C PHE A 67 10.01 -14.26 -2.71
N ALA A 68 10.26 -14.98 -1.60
CA ALA A 68 9.44 -14.88 -0.39
C ALA A 68 9.45 -13.46 0.18
N ALA A 69 10.62 -12.83 0.26
CA ALA A 69 10.77 -11.45 0.71
C ALA A 69 10.06 -10.47 -0.22
N GLY A 70 10.09 -10.69 -1.55
CA GLY A 70 9.43 -9.84 -2.54
C GLY A 70 7.90 -9.91 -2.45
N ILE A 71 7.34 -11.11 -2.25
CA ILE A 71 5.90 -11.27 -1.99
C ILE A 71 5.51 -10.58 -0.69
N SER A 72 6.28 -10.81 0.38
CA SER A 72 6.03 -10.21 1.68
C SER A 72 6.04 -8.69 1.60
N HIS A 73 7.03 -8.10 0.92
CA HIS A 73 7.10 -6.68 0.63
C HIS A 73 5.84 -6.17 -0.08
N ALA A 74 5.46 -6.80 -1.19
CA ALA A 74 4.32 -6.37 -1.98
C ALA A 74 3.03 -6.33 -1.14
N LEU A 75 2.81 -7.35 -0.30
CA LEU A 75 1.66 -7.39 0.60
C LEU A 75 1.73 -6.28 1.67
N GLN A 76 2.90 -6.06 2.28
CA GLN A 76 3.11 -5.00 3.26
C GLN A 76 2.83 -3.60 2.66
N GLY A 77 3.37 -3.33 1.47
CA GLY A 77 3.17 -2.07 0.76
C GLY A 77 1.71 -1.84 0.37
N ALA A 78 1.06 -2.87 -0.20
CA ALA A 78 -0.35 -2.81 -0.58
C ALA A 78 -1.24 -2.47 0.62
N THR A 79 -1.05 -3.15 1.74
CA THR A 79 -1.85 -2.91 2.95
C THR A 79 -1.55 -1.56 3.60
N ALA A 80 -0.27 -1.13 3.63
CA ALA A 80 0.09 0.18 4.16
C ALA A 80 -0.59 1.31 3.38
N ASP A 81 -0.60 1.21 2.04
CA ASP A 81 -1.31 2.13 1.18
C ASP A 81 -2.83 2.10 1.45
N TYR A 82 -3.42 0.91 1.58
CA TYR A 82 -4.85 0.77 1.84
C TYR A 82 -5.29 1.44 3.16
N TYR A 83 -4.55 1.23 4.25
CA TYR A 83 -4.84 1.88 5.53
C TYR A 83 -4.66 3.39 5.47
N ARG A 84 -3.62 3.88 4.77
CA ARG A 84 -3.38 5.31 4.59
C ARG A 84 -4.50 5.96 3.78
N SER A 85 -4.87 5.35 2.66
CA SER A 85 -5.91 5.85 1.77
C SER A 85 -7.28 5.80 2.44
N THR A 86 -7.57 4.76 3.23
CA THR A 86 -8.76 4.70 4.10
C THR A 86 -8.74 5.76 5.18
N TYR A 87 -7.60 6.01 5.81
CA TYR A 87 -7.49 7.13 6.75
C TYR A 87 -7.80 8.47 6.10
N LEU A 88 -7.29 8.73 4.90
CA LEU A 88 -7.62 9.96 4.17
C LEU A 88 -9.10 10.03 3.82
N TYR A 89 -9.74 8.91 3.45
CA TYR A 89 -11.18 8.84 3.21
C TYR A 89 -11.99 9.24 4.46
N PHE A 90 -11.62 8.76 5.65
CA PHE A 90 -12.30 9.12 6.90
C PHE A 90 -12.03 10.55 7.37
N THR A 91 -10.94 11.18 6.90
CA THR A 91 -10.44 12.43 7.48
C THR A 91 -10.48 13.64 6.55
N ALA A 92 -10.61 13.45 5.25
CA ALA A 92 -10.71 14.53 4.30
C ALA A 92 -12.09 15.21 4.40
N THR A 93 -12.10 16.47 4.83
CA THR A 93 -13.24 17.37 4.66
C THR A 93 -13.32 17.81 3.19
N GLY A 94 -14.42 17.51 2.51
CA GLY A 94 -14.69 18.07 1.17
C GLY A 94 -14.29 17.20 -0.04
N GLY A 95 -14.69 15.93 -0.04
CA GLY A 95 -14.87 15.20 -1.30
C GLY A 95 -13.60 14.88 -2.08
N ARG A 96 -12.59 14.29 -1.43
CA ARG A 96 -11.55 13.57 -2.19
C ARG A 96 -12.05 12.20 -2.64
N THR A 97 -11.69 11.89 -3.88
CA THR A 97 -12.10 10.75 -4.70
C THR A 97 -12.27 9.46 -3.93
N GLY A 98 -13.44 8.84 -4.08
CA GLY A 98 -13.76 7.56 -3.46
C GLY A 98 -12.66 6.52 -3.68
N LEU A 99 -12.35 5.78 -2.62
CA LEU A 99 -11.53 4.60 -2.69
C LEU A 99 -12.19 3.60 -3.64
N ASP A 100 -11.46 3.14 -4.64
CA ASP A 100 -11.94 2.07 -5.50
C ASP A 100 -12.23 0.82 -4.65
N SER A 101 -13.25 0.06 -5.04
CA SER A 101 -13.50 -1.27 -4.51
C SER A 101 -13.10 -2.32 -5.53
N SER A 102 -12.70 -3.51 -5.07
CA SER A 102 -12.37 -4.61 -5.97
C SER A 102 -13.56 -4.98 -6.88
N SER A 103 -14.79 -4.86 -6.38
CA SER A 103 -16.02 -5.06 -7.15
C SER A 103 -16.21 -4.00 -8.25
N GLY A 104 -15.95 -2.73 -7.95
CA GLY A 104 -16.02 -1.62 -8.91
C GLY A 104 -14.98 -1.78 -10.03
N VAL A 105 -13.73 -2.04 -9.66
CA VAL A 105 -12.64 -2.27 -10.62
C VAL A 105 -12.90 -3.52 -11.46
N ARG A 106 -13.48 -4.59 -10.88
CA ARG A 106 -13.86 -5.80 -11.63
C ARG A 106 -14.94 -5.52 -12.67
N SER A 107 -15.96 -4.73 -12.33
CA SER A 107 -17.00 -4.32 -13.27
C SER A 107 -16.41 -3.52 -14.42
N GLU A 108 -15.46 -2.62 -14.13
CA GLU A 108 -14.74 -1.87 -15.15
C GLU A 108 -13.89 -2.79 -16.04
N TYR A 109 -13.09 -3.69 -15.45
CA TYR A 109 -12.27 -4.66 -16.18
C TYR A 109 -13.08 -5.52 -17.16
N GLN A 110 -14.30 -5.92 -16.79
CA GLN A 110 -15.19 -6.72 -17.64
C GLN A 110 -15.70 -5.97 -18.87
N LYS A 111 -15.79 -4.62 -18.82
CA LYS A 111 -16.25 -3.80 -19.96
C LYS A 111 -15.23 -3.70 -21.09
N TRP A 112 -13.95 -3.94 -20.81
CA TRP A 112 -12.85 -3.73 -21.76
C TRP A 112 -12.50 -5.03 -22.47
N SER A 113 -12.08 -4.97 -23.73
CA SER A 113 -11.62 -6.14 -24.51
C SER A 113 -10.11 -6.14 -24.68
N TRP A 114 -9.49 -7.33 -24.65
CA TRP A 114 -8.05 -7.52 -24.87
C TRP A 114 -7.65 -7.14 -26.31
N HIS A 115 -8.57 -7.24 -27.27
CA HIS A 115 -8.29 -6.90 -28.66
C HIS A 115 -8.29 -5.41 -28.95
N GLN A 116 -9.06 -4.62 -28.20
CA GLN A 116 -9.22 -3.18 -28.47
C GLN A 116 -8.24 -2.33 -27.66
N ARG A 117 -8.03 -2.67 -26.38
CA ARG A 117 -7.22 -1.88 -25.45
C ARG A 117 -6.44 -2.79 -24.49
N PRO A 118 -5.44 -3.54 -25.00
CA PRO A 118 -4.71 -4.52 -24.21
C PRO A 118 -3.98 -3.90 -23.01
N TRP A 119 -3.37 -2.72 -23.19
CA TRP A 119 -2.62 -2.05 -22.12
C TRP A 119 -3.50 -1.60 -20.96
N ASP A 120 -4.61 -0.94 -21.25
CA ASP A 120 -5.53 -0.49 -20.21
C ASP A 120 -6.17 -1.70 -19.49
N LYS A 121 -6.44 -2.78 -20.22
CA LYS A 121 -6.95 -4.02 -19.62
C LYS A 121 -5.92 -4.72 -18.73
N LEU A 122 -4.65 -4.73 -19.12
CA LEU A 122 -3.55 -5.21 -18.29
C LEU A 122 -3.40 -4.38 -17.01
N LEU A 123 -3.39 -3.05 -17.13
CA LEU A 123 -3.31 -2.16 -15.97
C LEU A 123 -4.49 -2.38 -15.01
N LEU A 124 -5.71 -2.51 -15.54
CA LEU A 124 -6.89 -2.84 -14.74
C LEU A 124 -6.79 -4.23 -14.11
N ALA A 125 -6.20 -5.22 -14.77
CA ALA A 125 -5.99 -6.55 -14.19
C ALA A 125 -5.01 -6.50 -13.00
N LEU A 126 -3.88 -5.81 -13.17
CA LEU A 126 -2.89 -5.61 -12.11
C LEU A 126 -3.49 -4.85 -10.92
N TYR A 127 -4.20 -3.76 -11.21
CA TYR A 127 -4.87 -2.95 -10.20
C TYR A 127 -6.00 -3.70 -9.50
N LEU A 128 -6.76 -4.53 -10.22
CA LEU A 128 -7.79 -5.39 -9.62
C LEU A 128 -7.17 -6.40 -8.66
N ASN A 129 -6.08 -7.06 -9.06
CA ASN A 129 -5.38 -8.00 -8.20
C ASN A 129 -4.84 -7.30 -6.94
N PHE A 130 -4.24 -6.12 -7.10
CA PHE A 130 -3.76 -5.29 -6.01
C PHE A 130 -4.89 -4.89 -5.04
N THR A 131 -5.98 -4.31 -5.55
CA THR A 131 -7.16 -3.91 -4.76
C THR A 131 -7.77 -5.11 -4.02
N ARG A 132 -7.78 -6.29 -4.65
CA ARG A 132 -8.26 -7.52 -4.02
C ARG A 132 -7.37 -7.96 -2.86
N GLN A 133 -6.05 -7.90 -3.02
CA GLN A 133 -5.11 -8.22 -1.94
C GLN A 133 -5.29 -7.28 -0.74
N GLN A 134 -5.47 -5.98 -0.99
CA GLN A 134 -5.77 -4.99 0.04
C GLN A 134 -7.02 -5.36 0.84
N GLU A 135 -8.13 -5.63 0.13
CA GLU A 135 -9.40 -5.99 0.75
C GLU A 135 -9.37 -7.34 1.49
N MET A 136 -8.54 -8.28 1.02
CA MET A 136 -8.35 -9.58 1.69
C MET A 136 -7.53 -9.46 2.98
N LEU A 137 -6.55 -8.56 3.03
CA LEU A 137 -5.68 -8.35 4.19
C LEU A 137 -6.30 -7.43 5.26
N ALA A 138 -7.30 -6.63 4.90
CA ALA A 138 -8.00 -5.71 5.79
C ALA A 138 -9.54 -5.86 5.69
N PRO A 139 -10.09 -7.04 6.00
CA PRO A 139 -11.51 -7.33 5.79
C PRO A 139 -12.44 -6.49 6.67
N ARG A 140 -12.08 -6.20 7.92
CA ARG A 140 -12.90 -5.38 8.81
C ARG A 140 -12.80 -3.91 8.45
N LEU A 141 -11.64 -3.44 8.00
CA LEU A 141 -11.53 -2.08 7.45
C LEU A 141 -12.44 -1.90 6.22
N LYS A 142 -12.45 -2.88 5.32
CA LYS A 142 -13.37 -2.89 4.18
C LYS A 142 -14.82 -2.83 4.65
N LYS A 143 -15.21 -3.70 5.58
CA LYS A 143 -16.58 -3.76 6.11
C LYS A 143 -17.00 -2.46 6.78
N LEU A 144 -16.10 -1.85 7.55
CA LEU A 144 -16.30 -0.53 8.15
C LEU A 144 -16.57 0.51 7.06
N ARG A 145 -15.72 0.58 6.02
CA ARG A 145 -15.90 1.54 4.92
C ARG A 145 -17.24 1.36 4.22
N GLU A 146 -17.63 0.12 3.90
CA GLU A 146 -18.91 -0.19 3.28
C GLU A 146 -20.09 0.24 4.18
N THR A 147 -20.03 -0.11 5.46
CA THR A 147 -21.04 0.26 6.46
C THR A 147 -21.18 1.78 6.58
N VAL A 148 -20.08 2.52 6.71
CA VAL A 148 -20.11 3.99 6.80
C VAL A 148 -20.61 4.63 5.51
N THR A 149 -20.22 4.08 4.35
CA THR A 149 -20.71 4.58 3.05
C THR A 149 -22.21 4.40 2.92
N GLU A 150 -22.75 3.26 3.36
CA GLU A 150 -24.18 2.96 3.32
C GLU A 150 -24.97 3.83 4.32
N LEU A 151 -24.50 3.95 5.56
CA LEU A 151 -25.20 4.66 6.63
C LEU A 151 -25.22 6.18 6.45
N PHE A 152 -24.13 6.75 5.94
CA PHE A 152 -23.94 8.20 5.92
C PHE A 152 -23.86 8.77 4.51
N HIS A 153 -24.07 7.95 3.47
CA HIS A 153 -24.06 8.36 2.06
C HIS A 153 -22.82 9.20 1.66
N GLY A 154 -21.67 8.89 2.27
CA GLY A 154 -20.40 9.60 2.05
C GLY A 154 -20.19 10.87 2.89
N GLN A 155 -21.16 11.28 3.72
CA GLN A 155 -21.06 12.41 4.65
C GLN A 155 -20.74 11.91 6.07
N ILE A 156 -19.47 11.58 6.32
CA ILE A 156 -19.02 11.03 7.58
C ILE A 156 -19.23 12.04 8.72
N PRO A 157 -19.96 11.70 9.81
CA PRO A 157 -20.17 12.60 10.93
C PRO A 157 -18.85 12.99 11.61
N GLY A 158 -18.74 14.24 12.05
CA GLY A 158 -17.51 14.77 12.68
C GLY A 158 -17.06 13.98 13.91
N TRP A 159 -18.00 13.44 14.71
CA TRP A 159 -17.67 12.59 15.86
C TRP A 159 -17.00 11.28 15.44
N LEU A 160 -17.42 10.68 14.32
CA LEU A 160 -16.89 9.42 13.79
C LEU A 160 -15.53 9.65 13.17
N GLN A 161 -15.39 10.74 12.41
CA GLN A 161 -14.12 11.22 11.88
C GLN A 161 -13.09 11.45 13.00
N GLN A 162 -13.44 12.22 14.03
CA GLN A 162 -12.54 12.52 15.15
C GLN A 162 -12.14 11.24 15.91
N ARG A 163 -13.09 10.33 16.14
CA ARG A 163 -12.81 9.05 16.81
C ARG A 163 -11.85 8.19 15.98
N TYR A 164 -12.09 8.08 14.67
CA TYR A 164 -11.19 7.36 13.77
C TYR A 164 -9.79 7.98 13.75
N GLN A 165 -9.70 9.32 13.69
CA GLN A 165 -8.42 10.05 13.73
C GLN A 165 -7.62 9.73 14.98
N ASN A 166 -8.26 9.76 16.15
CA ASN A 166 -7.62 9.54 17.43
C ASN A 166 -7.09 8.10 17.57
N LEU A 167 -7.81 7.12 17.03
CA LEU A 167 -7.43 5.70 17.12
C LEU A 167 -6.43 5.27 16.05
N ALA A 168 -6.71 5.56 14.77
CA ALA A 168 -5.92 5.10 13.62
C ALA A 168 -4.73 6.02 13.30
N GLY A 169 -4.82 7.31 13.63
CA GLY A 169 -3.77 8.30 13.32
C GLY A 169 -2.39 7.96 13.88
N PRO A 170 -2.25 7.58 15.17
CA PRO A 170 -0.97 7.18 15.74
C PRO A 170 -0.32 6.00 15.01
N MET A 171 -1.12 5.09 14.45
CA MET A 171 -0.63 3.89 13.74
C MET A 171 0.02 4.24 12.40
N LEU A 172 -0.33 5.36 11.77
CA LEU A 172 0.28 5.78 10.50
C LEU A 172 1.79 5.98 10.61
N LYS A 173 2.30 6.39 11.77
CA LYS A 173 3.74 6.56 11.99
C LYS A 173 4.48 5.23 11.82
N TRP A 174 3.88 4.15 12.28
CA TRP A 174 4.43 2.80 12.18
C TRP A 174 4.26 2.22 10.77
N TRP A 175 3.14 2.48 10.11
CA TRP A 175 2.98 2.14 8.69
C TRP A 175 4.05 2.78 7.80
N ARG A 176 4.53 4.00 8.12
CA ARG A 176 5.64 4.63 7.40
C ARG A 176 6.96 3.87 7.50
N LEU A 177 7.17 3.05 8.54
CA LEU A 177 8.36 2.18 8.62
C LEU A 177 8.30 1.06 7.57
N LEU A 178 7.10 0.63 7.18
CA LEU A 178 6.86 -0.32 6.11
C LEU A 178 6.68 0.36 4.74
N MET A 179 7.26 1.54 4.53
CA MET A 179 7.24 2.25 3.24
C MET A 179 8.65 2.36 2.63
N THR A 180 8.70 2.71 1.35
CA THR A 180 9.90 2.80 0.50
C THR A 180 11.10 3.46 1.19
N ASN A 181 10.91 4.64 1.80
CA ASN A 181 12.03 5.39 2.40
C ASN A 181 12.81 4.58 3.45
N THR A 182 12.11 3.92 4.37
CA THR A 182 12.75 3.12 5.43
C THR A 182 13.46 1.91 4.83
N ARG A 183 12.83 1.24 3.85
CA ARG A 183 13.44 0.12 3.12
C ARG A 183 14.71 0.53 2.40
N MET A 184 14.70 1.68 1.74
CA MET A 184 15.88 2.19 1.05
C MET A 184 17.01 2.52 2.02
N LEU A 185 16.72 3.09 3.19
CA LEU A 185 17.73 3.33 4.22
C LEU A 185 18.35 2.03 4.73
N VAL A 186 17.54 1.01 5.03
CA VAL A 186 18.02 -0.31 5.45
C VAL A 186 18.85 -0.97 4.35
N LEU A 187 18.37 -0.94 3.11
CA LEU A 187 19.07 -1.48 1.95
C LEU A 187 20.44 -0.82 1.79
N PHE A 188 20.51 0.51 1.82
CA PHE A 188 21.78 1.23 1.68
C PHE A 188 22.74 0.94 2.84
N ALA A 189 22.25 0.91 4.07
CA ALA A 189 23.08 0.55 5.22
C ALA A 189 23.71 -0.85 5.05
N LEU A 190 22.92 -1.84 4.63
CA LEU A 190 23.39 -3.22 4.42
C LEU A 190 24.34 -3.34 3.22
N LEU A 191 24.13 -2.55 2.16
CA LEU A 191 25.05 -2.47 1.03
C LEU A 191 26.39 -1.86 1.44
N LEU A 192 26.40 -0.82 2.29
CA LEU A 192 27.62 -0.19 2.80
C LEU A 192 28.42 -1.11 3.73
N ILE A 193 27.74 -1.92 4.54
CA ILE A 193 28.37 -2.92 5.41
C ILE A 193 28.82 -4.17 4.61
N GLY A 194 28.48 -4.26 3.32
CA GLY A 194 28.86 -5.38 2.46
C GLY A 194 28.09 -6.66 2.75
N ARG A 195 26.88 -6.56 3.33
CA ARG A 195 26.04 -7.71 3.69
C ARG A 195 24.62 -7.62 3.10
N PRO A 196 24.48 -7.58 1.76
CA PRO A 196 23.19 -7.41 1.08
C PRO A 196 22.15 -8.49 1.39
N ILE A 197 22.58 -9.72 1.66
CA ILE A 197 21.67 -10.86 1.94
C ILE A 197 20.73 -10.62 3.13
N TYR A 198 21.17 -9.84 4.14
CA TYR A 198 20.34 -9.56 5.31
C TYR A 198 19.14 -8.68 4.99
N PHE A 199 19.10 -8.03 3.83
CA PHE A 199 17.94 -7.23 3.43
C PHE A 199 16.69 -8.11 3.28
N PHE A 200 16.84 -9.30 2.69
CA PHE A 200 15.73 -10.25 2.56
C PHE A 200 15.23 -10.76 3.92
N TRP A 201 16.15 -11.05 4.83
CA TRP A 201 15.81 -11.44 6.21
C TRP A 201 15.15 -10.30 6.99
N PHE A 202 15.59 -9.06 6.78
CA PHE A 202 14.99 -7.89 7.39
C PHE A 202 13.55 -7.68 6.90
N GLU A 203 13.29 -7.91 5.61
CA GLU A 203 11.93 -7.85 5.07
C GLU A 203 11.02 -8.94 5.69
N LEU A 204 11.55 -10.16 5.80
CA LEU A 204 10.79 -11.33 6.23
C LEU A 204 10.58 -11.44 7.74
N ILE A 205 11.43 -10.82 8.55
CA ILE A 205 11.38 -10.95 10.01
C ILE A 205 10.89 -9.64 10.65
N PRO A 206 11.71 -8.59 10.86
CA PRO A 206 11.27 -7.42 11.62
C PRO A 206 10.10 -6.68 10.95
N PHE A 207 10.10 -6.56 9.62
CA PHE A 207 8.97 -5.91 8.94
C PHE A 207 7.70 -6.75 8.94
N ASN A 208 7.77 -8.08 8.81
CA ASN A 208 6.58 -8.91 8.96
C ASN A 208 6.04 -8.93 10.39
N LEU A 209 6.90 -8.90 11.42
CA LEU A 209 6.45 -8.79 12.80
C LEU A 209 5.68 -7.47 13.02
N LEU A 210 6.23 -6.36 12.52
CA LEU A 210 5.56 -5.07 12.55
C LEU A 210 4.26 -5.09 11.74
N PHE A 211 4.27 -5.72 10.57
CA PHE A 211 3.13 -5.82 9.67
C PHE A 211 1.94 -6.55 10.32
N VAL A 212 2.19 -7.73 10.91
CA VAL A 212 1.16 -8.50 11.61
C VAL A 212 0.60 -7.72 12.79
N TYR A 213 1.47 -7.08 13.58
CA TYR A 213 1.04 -6.21 14.67
C TYR A 213 0.12 -5.08 14.19
N LEU A 214 0.47 -4.39 13.11
CA LEU A 214 -0.29 -3.27 12.58
C LEU A 214 -1.64 -3.70 12.00
N ILE A 215 -1.68 -4.82 11.27
CA ILE A 215 -2.96 -5.40 10.80
C ILE A 215 -3.85 -5.68 12.00
N PHE A 216 -3.36 -6.42 12.99
CA PHE A 216 -4.17 -6.79 14.15
C PHE A 216 -4.74 -5.54 14.85
N ARG A 217 -3.89 -4.55 15.13
CA ARG A 217 -4.32 -3.31 15.81
C ARG A 217 -5.33 -2.52 14.99
N GLN A 218 -5.11 -2.34 13.69
CA GLN A 218 -6.03 -1.57 12.85
C GLN A 218 -7.35 -2.32 12.60
N GLU A 219 -7.33 -3.64 12.46
CA GLU A 219 -8.54 -4.46 12.31
C GLU A 219 -9.39 -4.43 13.59
N THR A 220 -8.78 -4.37 14.79
CA THR A 220 -9.51 -4.13 16.04
C THR A 220 -10.12 -2.73 16.10
N ILE A 221 -9.37 -1.71 15.65
CA ILE A 221 -9.91 -0.33 15.56
C ILE A 221 -11.10 -0.31 14.60
N ALA A 222 -10.98 -0.95 13.43
CA ALA A 222 -12.04 -0.97 12.43
C ALA A 222 -13.32 -1.64 12.95
N GLU A 223 -13.18 -2.76 13.66
CA GLU A 223 -14.31 -3.45 14.32
C GLU A 223 -15.01 -2.55 15.34
N SER A 224 -14.25 -1.95 16.27
CA SER A 224 -14.80 -1.05 17.28
C SER A 224 -15.52 0.15 16.66
N MET A 225 -14.96 0.70 15.58
CA MET A 225 -15.56 1.82 14.86
C MET A 225 -16.86 1.42 14.15
N GLN A 226 -16.91 0.19 13.62
CA GLN A 226 -18.10 -0.33 12.95
C GLN A 226 -19.25 -0.52 13.94
N GLU A 227 -18.98 -1.11 15.11
CA GLU A 227 -19.97 -1.28 16.18
C GLU A 227 -20.55 0.05 16.64
N VAL A 228 -19.70 1.07 16.80
CA VAL A 228 -20.15 2.40 17.22
C VAL A 228 -21.02 3.06 16.14
N ALA A 229 -20.66 2.92 14.86
CA ALA A 229 -21.46 3.44 13.75
C ALA A 229 -22.84 2.76 13.67
N GLN A 230 -22.90 1.45 13.89
CA GLN A 230 -24.16 0.69 13.89
C GLN A 230 -25.06 1.03 15.08
N LYS A 231 -24.50 1.11 16.29
CA LYS A 231 -25.27 1.53 17.48
C LYS A 231 -25.90 2.91 17.32
N TRP A 232 -25.23 3.83 16.62
CA TRP A 232 -25.81 5.14 16.34
C TRP A 232 -27.05 5.04 15.43
N ARG A 233 -27.03 4.16 14.42
CA ARG A 233 -28.19 3.89 13.55
C ARG A 233 -29.39 3.35 14.35
N ASP A 234 -29.14 2.47 15.30
CA ASP A 234 -30.22 1.87 16.10
C ASP A 234 -30.85 2.87 17.09
N LEU A 235 -30.17 3.98 17.37
CA LEU A 235 -30.61 5.04 18.28
C LEU A 235 -31.20 6.28 17.56
N ALA A 236 -30.99 6.41 16.25
CA ALA A 236 -31.38 7.57 15.43
C ALA A 236 -32.66 7.29 14.63
#